data_AF-V5SGK5-F1
#
_entry.id   AF-V5SGK5-F1
#
_cell.length_a   1.000
_cell.length_b   1.000
_cell.length_c   1.000
_cell.angle_alpha   90.00
_cell.angle_beta   90.00
_cell.angle_gamma   90.00
#
_symmetry.space_group_name_H-M   'P 1'
#
loop_
_entity.id
_entity.type
_entity.pdbx_description
1 polymer ?
#
loop_
_entity_poly.entity_id
_entity_poly.type
_entity_poly.pdbx_seq_one_letter_code
_entity_poly.pdbx_strand_id
1 'polypeptide(L)'
;MTNWTQATGAGDSRKSNAITDVACPFCGLVCDDLEIVRDESGIKVAKNGCEKAVAGFERAVDGARPQVDGRDVDLDTAIRAATELVRASSLPLYGGLGTDVDGIRAVMALADKSGGVVDHALSEGQYRNFRVLQTRGWVMSTLTEARNRADLFIIVATDVQKLHPRFFERIVNVEQSLLTEQPKKRTVVFIGKDLDQSAVTGPRIGEVLTLNVDLDHVSDVVSALAAEIRGTPATGDTVAGVATADIRALAERCKAAEYPVFVWAPPSLAFPNADLVVSTVSDLVKDLNVEGRAAGLALGGNEGAISAAAVSSWQSGFPLRVSFASGKPHYDVTRYAIPRMIQDGEGDLLLWIASFSPDLGPPATKVPSIVLGTPGIKLAAQPKVFIPIGTPGIDHAGRIIRVDNVVSIPLKDLGRSELPRAADILAAIELAL
;
A
#
# COMPACT_ATOMS: atom_id res chain seq x y z
N MET A 1 29.49 -16.22 22.76
CA MET A 1 28.06 -16.23 22.40
C MET A 1 27.29 -15.89 23.65
N THR A 2 26.94 -14.62 23.81
CA THR A 2 26.40 -14.09 25.07
C THR A 2 25.00 -13.54 24.78
N ASN A 3 24.02 -14.08 25.50
CA ASN A 3 22.59 -13.83 25.35
C ASN A 3 22.23 -12.35 25.61
N TRP A 4 21.53 -11.73 24.66
CA TRP A 4 21.07 -10.33 24.70
C TRP A 4 19.70 -10.13 25.37
N THR A 5 19.36 -10.96 26.35
CA THR A 5 18.08 -10.84 27.08
C THR A 5 18.33 -10.71 28.57
N GLN A 6 18.62 -9.48 29.02
CA GLN A 6 18.38 -9.06 30.40
C GLN A 6 18.37 -7.53 30.46
N ALA A 7 17.18 -6.95 30.39
CA ALA A 7 16.95 -5.57 30.79
C ALA A 7 16.75 -5.54 32.32
N THR A 8 17.59 -4.78 33.01
CA THR A 8 17.51 -4.53 34.46
C THR A 8 16.37 -3.57 34.76
N GLY A 9 15.46 -3.97 35.65
CA GLY A 9 14.34 -3.15 36.09
C GLY A 9 14.71 -2.08 37.12
N ALA A 10 13.97 -0.98 37.10
CA ALA A 10 13.81 -0.06 38.21
C ALA A 10 12.44 0.64 38.10
N GLY A 11 11.62 0.49 39.14
CA GLY A 11 10.48 1.39 39.44
C GLY A 11 9.16 1.09 38.75
N ASP A 12 8.40 0.14 39.30
CA ASP A 12 6.97 -0.05 39.01
C ASP A 12 6.20 1.24 39.40
N SER A 13 5.78 2.02 38.40
CA SER A 13 4.90 3.18 38.59
C SER A 13 3.73 3.11 37.61
N ARG A 14 2.62 2.56 38.14
CA ARG A 14 1.26 2.45 37.56
C ARG A 14 1.17 1.59 36.30
N LYS A 15 0.53 0.42 36.44
CA LYS A 15 0.00 -0.43 35.36
C LYS A 15 -0.60 0.42 34.23
N SER A 16 0.15 0.63 33.16
CA SER A 16 -0.43 1.20 31.95
C SER A 16 -1.26 0.12 31.29
N ASN A 17 -2.54 0.40 31.00
CA ASN A 17 -3.37 -0.44 30.12
C ASN A 17 -2.90 -0.31 28.64
N ALA A 18 -1.61 -0.07 28.42
CA ALA A 18 -1.03 0.15 27.12
C ALA A 18 -0.72 -1.19 26.46
N ILE A 19 -1.32 -1.43 25.32
CA ILE A 19 -1.01 -2.53 24.42
C ILE A 19 0.18 -2.06 23.58
N THR A 20 1.34 -2.69 23.75
CA THR A 20 2.58 -2.38 23.01
C THR A 20 2.67 -3.16 21.71
N ASP A 21 3.61 -2.79 20.86
CA ASP A 21 3.96 -3.51 19.62
C ASP A 21 2.72 -3.73 18.73
N VAL A 22 1.90 -2.69 18.60
CA VAL A 22 0.70 -2.73 17.77
C VAL A 22 1.07 -2.38 16.33
N ALA A 23 0.72 -3.27 15.42
CA ALA A 23 0.84 -3.05 13.98
C ALA A 23 -0.28 -2.13 13.46
N CYS A 24 0.11 -1.05 12.79
CA CYS A 24 -0.77 -0.05 12.18
C CYS A 24 -1.11 -0.44 10.73
N PRO A 25 -2.38 -0.75 10.41
CA PRO A 25 -2.76 -1.23 9.08
C PRO A 25 -3.06 -0.13 8.04
N PHE A 26 -2.87 1.15 8.38
CA PHE A 26 -3.41 2.27 7.58
C PHE A 26 -2.53 2.79 6.45
N CYS A 27 -1.28 2.34 6.35
CA CYS A 27 -0.43 2.56 5.18
C CYS A 27 0.53 1.38 4.99
N GLY A 28 1.21 1.34 3.83
CA GLY A 28 2.09 0.22 3.50
C GLY A 28 3.31 0.03 4.41
N LEU A 29 3.69 1.00 5.26
CA LEU A 29 4.80 0.81 6.19
C LEU A 29 4.50 -0.26 7.25
N VAL A 30 3.22 -0.40 7.62
CA VAL A 30 2.76 -1.30 8.68
C VAL A 30 3.60 -1.16 9.94
N CYS A 31 3.63 0.06 10.52
CA CYS A 31 4.44 0.33 11.71
C CYS A 31 3.96 -0.52 12.87
N ASP A 32 4.87 -1.25 13.50
CA ASP A 32 4.64 -2.32 14.49
C ASP A 32 5.13 -1.96 15.88
N ASP A 33 5.39 -0.68 16.12
CA ASP A 33 5.94 -0.10 17.34
C ASP A 33 4.95 0.84 18.06
N LEU A 34 3.65 0.80 17.71
CA LEU A 34 2.66 1.68 18.33
C LEU A 34 2.33 1.19 19.74
N GLU A 35 2.15 2.16 20.65
CA GLU A 35 1.51 1.93 21.94
C GLU A 35 0.08 2.46 21.87
N ILE A 36 -0.88 1.58 22.18
CA ILE A 36 -2.31 1.89 22.15
C ILE A 36 -2.89 1.73 23.55
N VAL A 37 -3.74 2.66 23.97
CA VAL A 37 -4.49 2.57 25.23
C VAL A 37 -5.96 2.36 24.90
N ARG A 38 -6.61 1.47 25.65
CA ARG A 38 -8.07 1.27 25.62
C ARG A 38 -8.66 1.68 26.96
N ASP A 39 -9.70 2.51 26.91
CA ASP A 39 -10.51 2.89 28.07
C ASP A 39 -12.00 2.91 27.71
N GLU A 40 -12.85 3.39 28.62
CA GLU A 40 -14.30 3.47 28.43
C GLU A 40 -14.72 4.38 27.26
N SER A 41 -13.85 5.30 26.83
CA SER A 41 -14.08 6.20 25.69
C SER A 41 -13.65 5.63 24.34
N GLY A 42 -12.99 4.47 24.34
CA GLY A 42 -12.56 3.76 23.13
C GLY A 42 -11.05 3.53 23.07
N ILE A 43 -10.50 3.63 21.85
CA ILE A 43 -9.08 3.39 21.57
C ILE A 43 -8.37 4.73 21.35
N LYS A 44 -7.18 4.87 21.94
CA LYS A 44 -6.28 6.03 21.79
C LYS A 44 -4.86 5.61 21.42
N VAL A 45 -4.22 6.39 20.54
CA VAL A 45 -2.82 6.19 20.19
C VAL A 45 -1.94 6.94 21.19
N ALA A 46 -1.20 6.21 22.01
CA ALA A 46 -0.38 6.79 23.08
C ALA A 46 1.04 7.15 22.62
N LYS A 47 1.68 6.32 21.80
CA LYS A 47 3.02 6.60 21.23
C LYS A 47 3.16 6.10 19.81
N ASN A 48 4.09 6.71 19.08
CA ASN A 48 4.53 6.32 17.74
C ASN A 48 3.40 6.35 16.68
N GLY A 49 2.35 7.12 16.94
CA GLY A 49 1.27 7.39 16.01
C GLY A 49 1.63 8.46 14.99
N CYS A 50 1.19 8.28 13.74
CA CYS A 50 1.06 9.37 12.77
C CYS A 50 -0.41 9.76 12.62
N GLU A 51 -0.69 10.81 11.85
CA GLU A 51 -2.03 11.31 11.58
C GLU A 51 -2.97 10.24 11.01
N LYS A 52 -2.47 9.34 10.15
CA LYS A 52 -3.25 8.21 9.62
C LYS A 52 -3.57 7.18 10.69
N ALA A 53 -2.62 6.91 11.58
CA ALA A 53 -2.83 5.98 12.69
C ALA A 53 -3.88 6.53 13.65
N VAL A 54 -3.78 7.80 14.03
CA VAL A 54 -4.75 8.47 14.92
C VAL A 54 -6.14 8.46 14.27
N ALA A 55 -6.26 8.90 13.01
CA ALA A 55 -7.53 8.93 12.30
C ALA A 55 -8.18 7.54 12.16
N GLY A 56 -7.38 6.48 12.09
CA GLY A 56 -7.86 5.11 11.92
C GLY A 56 -8.20 4.39 13.23
N PHE A 57 -7.29 4.42 14.21
CA PHE A 57 -7.46 3.75 15.50
C PHE A 57 -8.53 4.42 16.37
N GLU A 58 -8.55 5.76 16.40
CA GLU A 58 -9.46 6.54 17.26
C GLU A 58 -10.81 6.83 16.61
N ARG A 59 -11.06 6.26 15.43
CA ARG A 59 -12.35 6.40 14.72
C ARG A 59 -13.47 5.79 15.56
N ALA A 60 -14.56 6.54 15.73
CA ALA A 60 -15.80 6.06 16.33
C ALA A 60 -16.49 5.03 15.43
N VAL A 61 -17.06 3.99 16.04
CA VAL A 61 -17.62 2.81 15.36
C VAL A 61 -19.00 2.50 15.90
N ASP A 62 -19.90 3.48 15.83
CA ASP A 62 -21.21 3.45 16.48
C ASP A 62 -22.37 3.36 15.48
N GLY A 63 -23.34 2.49 15.81
CA GLY A 63 -24.70 2.53 15.26
C GLY A 63 -24.92 1.99 13.85
N ALA A 64 -23.89 1.57 13.11
CA ALA A 64 -24.08 1.01 11.76
C ALA A 64 -24.74 -0.38 11.84
N ARG A 65 -25.81 -0.57 11.06
CA ARG A 65 -26.54 -1.84 10.93
C ARG A 65 -26.47 -2.36 9.49
N PRO A 66 -26.57 -3.67 9.28
CA PRO A 66 -26.79 -4.20 7.93
C PRO A 66 -28.06 -3.61 7.32
N GLN A 67 -28.02 -3.31 6.03
CA GLN A 67 -29.14 -2.70 5.32
C GLN A 67 -29.41 -3.40 3.98
N VAL A 68 -30.70 -3.52 3.64
CA VAL A 68 -31.16 -3.95 2.31
C VAL A 68 -32.10 -2.87 1.76
N ASP A 69 -31.78 -2.34 0.58
CA ASP A 69 -32.43 -1.17 0.01
C ASP A 69 -32.54 0.00 1.03
N GLY A 70 -31.47 0.19 1.83
CA GLY A 70 -31.35 1.19 2.90
C GLY A 70 -32.28 1.04 4.10
N ARG A 71 -32.93 -0.11 4.25
CA ARG A 71 -33.67 -0.46 5.47
C ARG A 71 -32.83 -1.36 6.34
N ASP A 72 -32.72 -1.03 7.62
CA ASP A 72 -31.99 -1.84 8.60
C ASP A 72 -32.60 -3.25 8.70
N VAL A 73 -31.73 -4.26 8.67
CA VAL A 73 -32.07 -5.68 8.79
C VAL A 73 -31.05 -6.39 9.69
N ASP A 74 -31.35 -7.63 10.08
CA ASP A 74 -30.36 -8.51 10.69
C ASP A 74 -29.29 -8.98 9.67
N LEU A 75 -28.16 -9.46 10.21
CA LEU A 75 -27.02 -9.87 9.40
C LEU A 75 -27.35 -11.01 8.43
N ASP A 76 -28.10 -12.02 8.87
CA ASP A 76 -28.45 -13.18 8.05
C ASP A 76 -29.35 -12.76 6.87
N THR A 77 -30.26 -11.82 7.09
CA THR A 77 -31.10 -11.24 6.03
C THR A 77 -30.27 -10.49 5.01
N ALA A 78 -29.27 -9.71 5.44
CA ALA A 78 -28.36 -9.02 4.53
C ALA A 78 -27.49 -10.00 3.73
N ILE A 79 -26.95 -11.05 4.36
CA ILE A 79 -26.17 -12.11 3.69
C ILE A 79 -27.02 -12.84 2.65
N ARG A 80 -28.27 -13.21 2.98
CA ARG A 80 -29.19 -13.82 2.01
C ARG A 80 -29.44 -12.91 0.82
N ALA A 81 -29.73 -11.63 1.05
CA ALA A 81 -29.95 -10.67 -0.03
C ALA A 81 -28.70 -10.50 -0.92
N ALA A 82 -27.50 -10.45 -0.33
CA ALA A 82 -26.24 -10.41 -1.07
C ALA A 82 -26.03 -11.70 -1.90
N THR A 83 -26.35 -12.86 -1.32
CA THR A 83 -26.23 -14.16 -1.99
C THR A 83 -27.13 -14.25 -3.21
N GLU A 84 -28.40 -13.84 -3.10
CA GLU A 84 -29.33 -13.85 -4.22
C GLU A 84 -28.89 -12.93 -5.36
N LEU A 85 -28.33 -11.76 -5.04
CA LEU A 85 -27.75 -10.87 -6.04
C LEU A 85 -26.55 -11.50 -6.76
N VAL A 86 -25.64 -12.13 -6.02
CA VAL A 86 -24.48 -12.83 -6.62
C VAL A 86 -24.94 -14.02 -7.46
N ARG A 87 -25.91 -14.80 -7.01
CA ARG A 87 -26.47 -15.94 -7.75
C ARG A 87 -27.12 -15.52 -9.07
N ALA A 88 -27.77 -14.36 -9.10
CA ALA A 88 -28.43 -13.84 -10.29
C ALA A 88 -27.47 -13.15 -11.28
N SER A 89 -26.25 -12.85 -10.86
CA SER A 89 -25.25 -12.14 -11.64
C SER A 89 -24.55 -13.08 -12.63
N SER A 90 -24.42 -12.62 -13.89
CA SER A 90 -23.69 -13.30 -14.95
C SER A 90 -22.22 -12.88 -15.01
N LEU A 91 -21.89 -11.68 -14.54
CA LEU A 91 -20.52 -11.17 -14.47
C LEU A 91 -20.35 -10.26 -13.24
N PRO A 92 -20.22 -10.84 -12.04
CA PRO A 92 -20.02 -10.07 -10.82
C PRO A 92 -18.62 -9.44 -10.79
N LEU A 93 -18.54 -8.18 -10.37
CA LEU A 93 -17.32 -7.42 -10.20
C LEU A 93 -16.99 -7.31 -8.71
N TYR A 94 -15.84 -7.83 -8.31
CA TYR A 94 -15.32 -7.79 -6.94
C TYR A 94 -14.25 -6.71 -6.82
N GLY A 95 -14.71 -5.53 -6.40
CA GLY A 95 -13.94 -4.30 -6.28
C GLY A 95 -13.61 -3.92 -4.84
N GLY A 96 -12.92 -2.79 -4.68
CA GLY A 96 -12.47 -2.32 -3.36
C GLY A 96 -11.25 -3.11 -2.94
N LEU A 97 -11.49 -4.34 -2.49
CA LEU A 97 -10.49 -5.26 -1.94
C LEU A 97 -9.67 -4.66 -0.80
N GLY A 98 -10.22 -3.66 -0.11
CA GLY A 98 -9.60 -3.04 1.05
C GLY A 98 -9.74 -3.92 2.28
N THR A 99 -8.94 -4.97 2.42
CA THR A 99 -9.06 -5.91 3.55
C THR A 99 -7.77 -6.68 3.83
N ASP A 100 -7.77 -7.54 4.85
CA ASP A 100 -6.62 -8.37 5.21
C ASP A 100 -6.49 -9.61 4.33
N VAL A 101 -5.44 -10.40 4.53
CA VAL A 101 -5.17 -11.61 3.74
C VAL A 101 -6.36 -12.57 3.72
N ASP A 102 -7.06 -12.75 4.83
CA ASP A 102 -8.21 -13.67 4.90
C ASP A 102 -9.40 -13.15 4.11
N GLY A 103 -9.69 -11.84 4.17
CA GLY A 103 -10.72 -11.21 3.35
C GLY A 103 -10.44 -11.35 1.85
N ILE A 104 -9.19 -11.20 1.41
CA ILE A 104 -8.82 -11.41 0.01
C ILE A 104 -8.95 -12.88 -0.40
N ARG A 105 -8.57 -13.83 0.47
CA ARG A 105 -8.74 -15.26 0.17
C ARG A 105 -10.22 -15.61 -0.02
N ALA A 106 -11.09 -15.05 0.81
CA ALA A 106 -12.53 -15.29 0.76
C ALA A 106 -13.16 -14.70 -0.52
N VAL A 107 -12.80 -13.47 -0.91
CA VAL A 107 -13.34 -12.88 -2.15
C VAL A 107 -12.81 -13.58 -3.39
N MET A 108 -11.56 -14.07 -3.39
CA MET A 108 -11.03 -14.88 -4.47
C MET A 108 -11.78 -16.21 -4.64
N ALA A 109 -12.10 -16.89 -3.53
CA ALA A 109 -12.90 -18.11 -3.56
C ALA A 109 -14.32 -17.85 -4.08
N LEU A 110 -14.95 -16.76 -3.61
CA LEU A 110 -16.27 -16.33 -4.08
C LEU A 110 -16.26 -15.99 -5.57
N ALA A 111 -15.22 -15.29 -6.05
CA ALA A 111 -15.07 -14.93 -7.45
C ALA A 111 -14.84 -16.14 -8.34
N ASP A 112 -14.05 -17.12 -7.90
CA ASP A 112 -13.84 -18.39 -8.62
C ASP A 112 -15.16 -19.16 -8.75
N LYS A 113 -15.93 -19.28 -7.65
CA LYS A 113 -17.21 -19.98 -7.63
C LYS A 113 -18.31 -19.31 -8.47
N SER A 114 -18.31 -17.99 -8.52
CA SER A 114 -19.32 -17.19 -9.24
C SER A 114 -18.90 -16.78 -10.66
N GLY A 115 -17.65 -17.04 -11.07
CA GLY A 115 -17.12 -16.62 -12.37
C GLY A 115 -16.86 -15.11 -12.49
N GLY A 116 -16.63 -14.40 -11.39
CA GLY A 116 -16.48 -12.94 -11.40
C GLY A 116 -15.09 -12.41 -11.77
N VAL A 117 -14.97 -11.07 -11.72
CA VAL A 117 -13.73 -10.33 -11.95
C VAL A 117 -13.23 -9.72 -10.65
N VAL A 118 -11.95 -9.86 -10.34
CA VAL A 118 -11.31 -9.33 -9.13
C VAL A 118 -10.35 -8.20 -9.48
N ASP A 119 -10.56 -7.01 -8.92
CA ASP A 119 -9.62 -5.89 -9.03
C ASP A 119 -9.63 -5.00 -7.78
N HIS A 120 -8.45 -4.54 -7.36
CA HIS A 120 -8.33 -3.67 -6.19
C HIS A 120 -8.64 -2.22 -6.57
N ALA A 121 -9.26 -1.44 -5.68
CA ALA A 121 -9.60 -0.04 -5.94
C ALA A 121 -8.39 0.84 -6.35
N LEU A 122 -7.23 0.54 -5.77
CA LEU A 122 -5.95 1.22 -6.04
C LEU A 122 -5.07 0.48 -7.07
N SER A 123 -5.62 -0.44 -7.86
CA SER A 123 -4.84 -1.27 -8.80
C SER A 123 -4.10 -0.46 -9.86
N GLU A 124 -4.66 0.66 -10.32
CA GLU A 124 -4.05 1.49 -11.37
C GLU A 124 -2.64 1.96 -11.01
N GLY A 125 -2.44 2.38 -9.74
CA GLY A 125 -1.11 2.70 -9.24
C GLY A 125 -0.20 1.48 -9.26
N GLN A 126 -0.69 0.31 -8.82
CA GLN A 126 0.11 -0.91 -8.76
C GLN A 126 0.56 -1.41 -10.14
N TYR A 127 -0.24 -1.20 -11.20
CA TYR A 127 0.12 -1.63 -12.55
C TYR A 127 1.30 -0.87 -13.16
N ARG A 128 1.62 0.32 -12.65
CA ARG A 128 2.87 1.04 -12.99
C ARG A 128 4.11 0.22 -12.61
N ASN A 129 3.98 -0.58 -11.55
CA ASN A 129 5.01 -1.50 -11.09
C ASN A 129 4.89 -2.89 -11.73
N PHE A 130 3.69 -3.49 -11.73
CA PHE A 130 3.52 -4.86 -12.21
C PHE A 130 3.90 -5.03 -13.68
N ARG A 131 3.59 -4.04 -14.53
CA ARG A 131 3.99 -4.07 -15.96
C ARG A 131 5.51 -4.12 -16.12
N VAL A 132 6.25 -3.37 -15.30
CA VAL A 132 7.72 -3.38 -15.32
C VAL A 132 8.26 -4.69 -14.77
N LEU A 133 7.76 -5.15 -13.61
CA LEU A 133 8.18 -6.42 -13.02
C LEU A 133 7.98 -7.59 -13.98
N GLN A 134 6.82 -7.69 -14.62
CA GLN A 134 6.48 -8.79 -15.53
C GLN A 134 7.29 -8.79 -16.83
N THR A 135 7.77 -7.63 -17.30
CA THR A 135 8.45 -7.51 -18.60
C THR A 135 9.97 -7.40 -18.49
N ARG A 136 10.49 -6.78 -17.42
CA ARG A 136 11.92 -6.49 -17.26
C ARG A 136 12.52 -7.01 -15.97
N GLY A 137 11.70 -7.34 -14.98
CA GLY A 137 12.16 -7.56 -13.61
C GLY A 137 12.81 -6.30 -12.99
N TRP A 138 13.10 -6.39 -11.70
CA TRP A 138 13.73 -5.32 -10.92
C TRP A 138 14.55 -5.89 -9.76
N VAL A 139 15.39 -5.06 -9.15
CA VAL A 139 16.12 -5.39 -7.92
C VAL A 139 15.61 -4.46 -6.82
N MET A 140 14.98 -5.04 -5.80
CA MET A 140 14.28 -4.29 -4.75
C MET A 140 14.91 -4.52 -3.38
N SER A 141 14.83 -3.52 -2.52
CA SER A 141 15.25 -3.55 -1.13
C SER A 141 14.07 -3.85 -0.20
N THR A 142 14.35 -4.34 0.99
CA THR A 142 13.39 -4.31 2.10
C THR A 142 13.48 -2.99 2.87
N LEU A 143 12.44 -2.65 3.64
CA LEU A 143 12.50 -1.48 4.54
C LEU A 143 13.66 -1.62 5.52
N THR A 144 13.89 -2.82 6.06
CA THR A 144 14.96 -3.11 7.01
C THR A 144 16.34 -3.02 6.35
N GLU A 145 16.50 -3.49 5.12
CA GLU A 145 17.78 -3.40 4.42
C GLU A 145 18.13 -1.94 4.09
N ALA A 146 17.18 -1.17 3.54
CA ALA A 146 17.35 0.26 3.34
C ALA A 146 17.66 0.99 4.66
N ARG A 147 16.93 0.67 5.74
CA ARG A 147 17.14 1.22 7.09
C ARG A 147 18.56 1.00 7.61
N ASN A 148 19.23 -0.09 7.24
CA ASN A 148 20.51 -0.47 7.84
C ASN A 148 21.73 -0.22 6.94
N ARG A 149 21.54 -0.20 5.62
CA ARG A 149 22.65 -0.13 4.65
C ARG A 149 22.68 1.14 3.82
N ALA A 150 21.52 1.73 3.53
CA ALA A 150 21.47 2.86 2.62
C ALA A 150 22.19 4.09 3.19
N ASP A 151 23.09 4.64 2.38
CA ASP A 151 23.82 5.88 2.59
C ASP A 151 23.32 7.00 1.66
N LEU A 152 22.69 6.63 0.53
CA LEU A 152 22.06 7.54 -0.42
C LEU A 152 20.60 7.11 -0.72
N PHE A 153 19.65 8.02 -0.51
CA PHE A 153 18.25 7.84 -0.89
C PHE A 153 17.91 8.80 -2.04
N ILE A 154 17.36 8.26 -3.13
CA ILE A 154 16.88 9.04 -4.28
C ILE A 154 15.36 8.96 -4.33
N ILE A 155 14.68 10.03 -3.97
CA ILE A 155 13.21 10.13 -3.95
C ILE A 155 12.70 10.62 -5.30
N VAL A 156 12.01 9.77 -6.05
CA VAL A 156 11.60 10.02 -7.43
C VAL A 156 10.11 10.37 -7.50
N ALA A 157 9.81 11.62 -7.84
CA ALA A 157 8.46 12.12 -8.14
C ALA A 157 7.39 11.83 -7.08
N THR A 158 7.76 11.84 -5.79
CA THR A 158 6.81 11.46 -4.74
C THR A 158 6.94 12.26 -3.45
N ASP A 159 5.79 12.68 -2.93
CA ASP A 159 5.60 13.14 -1.56
C ASP A 159 5.52 11.94 -0.61
N VAL A 160 6.68 11.39 -0.24
CA VAL A 160 6.72 10.18 0.59
C VAL A 160 6.00 10.38 1.93
N GLN A 161 6.16 11.53 2.59
CA GLN A 161 5.56 11.73 3.91
C GLN A 161 4.03 11.79 3.86
N LYS A 162 3.41 12.35 2.82
CA LYS A 162 1.94 12.33 2.67
C LYS A 162 1.38 10.90 2.56
N LEU A 163 2.13 9.99 1.94
CA LEU A 163 1.71 8.61 1.73
C LEU A 163 2.10 7.69 2.90
N HIS A 164 3.32 7.87 3.42
CA HIS A 164 3.98 7.03 4.42
C HIS A 164 4.65 7.94 5.47
N PRO A 165 3.89 8.53 6.40
CA PRO A 165 4.33 9.66 7.24
C PRO A 165 5.58 9.39 8.07
N ARG A 166 5.73 8.15 8.55
CA ARG A 166 6.87 7.73 9.38
C ARG A 166 8.04 7.15 8.58
N PHE A 167 8.07 7.27 7.25
CA PHE A 167 9.13 6.68 6.43
C PHE A 167 10.49 7.29 6.75
N PHE A 168 10.61 8.62 6.72
CA PHE A 168 11.88 9.28 6.99
C PHE A 168 12.33 9.03 8.42
N GLU A 169 11.44 9.12 9.40
CA GLU A 169 11.71 8.79 10.81
C GLU A 169 12.26 7.36 10.98
N ARG A 170 11.55 6.35 10.45
CA ARG A 170 11.86 4.93 10.75
C ARG A 170 12.97 4.36 9.88
N ILE A 171 13.09 4.84 8.64
CA ILE A 171 13.93 4.22 7.61
C ILE A 171 15.14 5.09 7.27
N VAL A 172 15.01 6.42 7.25
CA VAL A 172 16.07 7.33 6.76
C VAL A 172 16.84 8.02 7.90
N ASN A 173 16.21 8.57 8.92
CA ASN A 173 16.86 9.20 10.06
C ASN A 173 17.06 8.19 11.20
N VAL A 174 17.97 7.24 11.01
CA VAL A 174 18.15 6.11 11.92
C VAL A 174 19.38 6.31 12.77
N GLU A 175 19.22 6.46 14.10
CA GLU A 175 20.34 6.68 15.02
C GLU A 175 21.19 5.43 15.27
N GLN A 176 20.61 4.24 15.10
CA GLN A 176 21.27 2.95 15.27
C GLN A 176 20.84 1.96 14.20
N SER A 177 21.81 1.30 13.58
CA SER A 177 21.57 0.23 12.62
C SER A 177 22.00 -1.13 13.21
N LEU A 178 21.57 -2.22 12.58
CA LEU A 178 22.03 -3.58 12.90
C LEU A 178 23.53 -3.78 12.67
N LEU A 179 24.18 -2.90 11.89
CA LEU A 179 25.59 -3.02 11.51
C LEU A 179 26.52 -2.11 12.33
N THR A 180 25.97 -1.01 12.88
CA THR A 180 26.74 0.00 13.61
C THR A 180 25.82 0.84 14.49
N GLU A 181 26.32 1.18 15.68
CA GLU A 181 25.69 2.12 16.63
C GLU A 181 25.82 3.59 16.18
N GLN A 182 26.65 3.87 15.17
CA GLN A 182 26.83 5.21 14.62
C GLN A 182 26.78 5.16 13.08
N PRO A 183 25.60 4.95 12.49
CA PRO A 183 25.44 4.99 11.04
C PRO A 183 25.86 6.36 10.48
N LYS A 184 26.46 6.33 9.28
CA LYS A 184 26.84 7.52 8.54
C LYS A 184 25.63 8.42 8.32
N LYS A 185 25.87 9.73 8.24
CA LYS A 185 24.84 10.65 7.79
C LYS A 185 24.45 10.33 6.35
N ARG A 186 23.16 10.42 6.06
CA ARG A 186 22.58 10.06 4.77
C ARG A 186 22.38 11.27 3.88
N THR A 187 22.60 11.05 2.60
CA THR A 187 22.21 12.01 1.56
C THR A 187 20.83 11.64 1.04
N VAL A 188 19.94 12.62 0.95
CA VAL A 188 18.61 12.45 0.35
C VAL A 188 18.51 13.37 -0.86
N VAL A 189 18.23 12.80 -2.03
CA VAL A 189 18.10 13.55 -3.28
C VAL A 189 16.68 13.41 -3.79
N PHE A 190 16.01 14.53 -4.02
CA PHE A 190 14.69 14.58 -4.63
C PHE A 190 14.83 14.83 -6.14
N ILE A 191 14.07 14.09 -6.95
CA ILE A 191 13.88 14.34 -8.38
C ILE A 191 12.41 14.69 -8.59
N GLY A 192 12.15 15.98 -8.81
CA GLY A 192 10.81 16.55 -8.91
C GLY A 192 10.71 17.88 -8.18
N LYS A 193 9.97 18.83 -8.76
CA LYS A 193 9.67 20.14 -8.16
C LYS A 193 8.53 20.03 -7.15
N ASP A 194 8.49 20.98 -6.21
CA ASP A 194 7.40 21.19 -5.24
C ASP A 194 7.05 19.96 -4.37
N LEU A 195 8.00 19.03 -4.23
CA LEU A 195 7.86 17.87 -3.34
C LEU A 195 8.04 18.27 -1.87
N ASP A 196 7.25 17.67 -0.99
CA ASP A 196 7.32 17.92 0.45
C ASP A 196 8.55 17.23 1.08
N GLN A 197 9.51 18.06 1.50
CA GLN A 197 10.76 17.63 2.13
C GLN A 197 10.77 17.87 3.65
N SER A 198 9.66 18.34 4.23
CA SER A 198 9.59 18.78 5.63
C SER A 198 9.90 17.67 6.65
N ALA A 199 9.67 16.41 6.27
CA ALA A 199 9.96 15.25 7.10
C ALA A 199 11.42 14.76 7.02
N VAL A 200 12.25 15.33 6.14
CA VAL A 200 13.68 14.95 6.02
C VAL A 200 14.51 15.71 7.05
N THR A 201 14.33 15.34 8.31
CA THR A 201 14.97 16.02 9.45
C THR A 201 15.63 15.02 10.40
N GLY A 202 16.49 15.53 11.27
CA GLY A 202 17.12 14.76 12.35
C GLY A 202 18.64 14.64 12.22
N PRO A 203 19.30 14.11 13.27
CA PRO A 203 20.75 14.14 13.42
C PRO A 203 21.52 13.29 12.40
N ARG A 204 20.84 12.37 11.72
CA ARG A 204 21.43 11.44 10.75
C ARG A 204 21.18 11.83 9.30
N ILE A 205 20.57 12.99 9.06
CA ILE A 205 20.50 13.61 7.74
C ILE A 205 21.74 14.47 7.51
N GLY A 206 22.43 14.24 6.39
CA GLY A 206 23.64 14.96 5.98
C GLY A 206 23.32 16.05 4.98
N GLU A 207 23.00 15.65 3.75
CA GLU A 207 22.66 16.54 2.65
C GLU A 207 21.24 16.26 2.16
N VAL A 208 20.52 17.33 1.83
CA VAL A 208 19.25 17.26 1.09
C VAL A 208 19.42 18.05 -0.19
N LEU A 209 19.31 17.38 -1.33
CA LEU A 209 19.49 17.96 -2.65
C LEU A 209 18.20 17.79 -3.46
N THR A 210 17.97 18.68 -4.43
CA THR A 210 16.80 18.60 -5.30
C THR A 210 17.19 18.89 -6.74
N LEU A 211 16.82 17.97 -7.63
CA LEU A 211 16.77 18.22 -9.08
C LEU A 211 15.35 18.70 -9.39
N ASN A 212 15.20 20.02 -9.54
CA ASN A 212 13.91 20.67 -9.78
C ASN A 212 13.45 20.42 -11.22
N VAL A 213 12.51 19.50 -11.40
CA VAL A 213 11.90 19.16 -12.69
C VAL A 213 10.40 18.98 -12.53
N ASP A 214 9.64 19.38 -13.55
CA ASP A 214 8.20 19.14 -13.62
C ASP A 214 7.90 17.63 -13.57
N LEU A 215 6.85 17.22 -12.86
CA LEU A 215 6.61 15.80 -12.56
C LEU A 215 6.39 14.95 -13.82
N ASP A 216 5.77 15.50 -14.85
CA ASP A 216 5.58 14.88 -16.17
C ASP A 216 6.88 14.75 -16.98
N HIS A 217 7.91 15.52 -16.61
CA HIS A 217 9.24 15.50 -17.20
C HIS A 217 10.30 14.76 -16.35
N VAL A 218 9.93 14.16 -15.22
CA VAL A 218 10.85 13.35 -14.40
C VAL A 218 11.48 12.22 -15.21
N SER A 219 10.75 11.65 -16.18
CA SER A 219 11.25 10.58 -17.04
C SER A 219 12.47 11.01 -17.86
N ASP A 220 12.55 12.29 -18.27
CA ASP A 220 13.67 12.84 -19.03
C ASP A 220 14.94 12.90 -18.16
N VAL A 221 14.81 13.40 -16.92
CA VAL A 221 15.92 13.51 -15.96
C VAL A 221 16.41 12.15 -15.51
N VAL A 222 15.51 11.20 -15.24
CA VAL A 222 15.88 9.82 -14.86
C VAL A 222 16.58 9.11 -16.04
N SER A 223 16.14 9.35 -17.27
CA SER A 223 16.80 8.81 -18.47
C SER A 223 18.18 9.40 -18.70
N ALA A 224 18.36 10.71 -18.47
CA ALA A 224 19.66 11.36 -18.52
C ALA A 224 20.60 10.86 -17.41
N LEU A 225 20.09 10.60 -16.20
CA LEU A 225 20.85 9.98 -15.13
C LEU A 225 21.33 8.58 -15.52
N ALA A 226 20.46 7.76 -16.12
CA ALA A 226 20.83 6.44 -16.63
C ALA A 226 21.92 6.54 -17.73
N ALA A 227 21.83 7.54 -18.60
CA ALA A 227 22.79 7.79 -19.65
C ALA A 227 24.19 8.20 -19.09
N GLU A 228 24.23 9.05 -18.06
CA GLU A 228 25.48 9.39 -17.34
C GLU A 228 26.09 8.18 -16.61
N ILE A 229 25.26 7.29 -16.06
CA ILE A 229 25.72 6.04 -15.42
C ILE A 229 26.34 5.08 -16.46
N ARG A 230 25.74 4.97 -17.66
CA ARG A 230 26.23 4.13 -18.76
C ARG A 230 27.41 4.71 -19.53
N GLY A 231 27.83 5.95 -19.23
CA GLY A 231 28.91 6.62 -19.95
C GLY A 231 28.51 7.13 -21.35
N THR A 232 27.21 7.32 -21.59
CA THR A 232 26.67 7.88 -22.85
C THR A 232 25.90 9.19 -22.57
N PRO A 233 26.55 10.22 -22.00
CA PRO A 233 25.87 11.40 -21.48
C PRO A 233 25.15 12.21 -22.56
N ALA A 234 24.11 12.97 -22.16
CA ALA A 234 23.46 13.92 -23.04
C ALA A 234 24.42 15.05 -23.45
N THR A 235 24.27 15.57 -24.67
CA THR A 235 25.15 16.63 -25.20
C THR A 235 24.70 18.05 -24.82
N GLY A 236 23.49 18.21 -24.29
CA GLY A 236 22.93 19.51 -23.92
C GLY A 236 23.35 19.95 -22.51
N ASP A 237 23.34 21.26 -22.28
CA ASP A 237 23.64 21.85 -20.96
C ASP A 237 22.52 21.62 -19.94
N THR A 238 21.29 21.34 -20.41
CA THR A 238 20.13 21.05 -19.57
C THR A 238 19.29 19.90 -20.13
N VAL A 239 18.56 19.23 -19.23
CA VAL A 239 17.53 18.22 -19.54
C VAL A 239 16.29 18.58 -18.74
N ALA A 240 15.18 18.87 -19.43
CA ALA A 240 13.91 19.29 -18.81
C ALA A 240 14.07 20.41 -17.76
N GLY A 241 14.96 21.37 -18.01
CA GLY A 241 15.23 22.49 -17.11
C GLY A 241 16.24 22.22 -15.99
N VAL A 242 16.70 20.98 -15.81
CA VAL A 242 17.76 20.61 -14.87
C VAL A 242 19.12 20.69 -15.55
N ALA A 243 20.13 21.28 -14.90
CA ALA A 243 21.47 21.33 -15.46
C ALA A 243 22.09 19.92 -15.58
N THR A 244 22.67 19.60 -16.74
CA THR A 244 23.34 18.31 -16.96
C THR A 244 24.49 18.09 -15.99
N ALA A 245 25.13 19.17 -15.52
CA ALA A 245 26.15 19.10 -14.47
C ALA A 245 25.61 18.54 -13.14
N ASP A 246 24.38 18.91 -12.75
CA ASP A 246 23.76 18.41 -11.52
C ASP A 246 23.34 16.93 -11.66
N ILE A 247 22.86 16.55 -12.85
CA ILE A 247 22.54 15.15 -13.18
C ILE A 247 23.82 14.29 -13.14
N ARG A 248 24.93 14.79 -13.72
CA ARG A 248 26.23 14.13 -13.63
C ARG A 248 26.73 14.01 -12.21
N ALA A 249 26.59 15.07 -11.40
CA ALA A 249 26.96 15.03 -9.99
C ALA A 249 26.15 13.97 -9.23
N LEU A 250 24.86 13.80 -9.54
CA LEU A 250 24.05 12.70 -8.99
C LEU A 250 24.53 11.34 -9.47
N ALA A 251 24.86 11.18 -10.76
CA ALA A 251 25.39 9.93 -11.31
C ALA A 251 26.66 9.47 -10.58
N GLU A 252 27.60 10.39 -10.36
CA GLU A 252 28.85 10.09 -9.64
C GLU A 252 28.59 9.76 -8.16
N ARG A 253 27.62 10.43 -7.51
CA ARG A 253 27.17 10.06 -6.16
C ARG A 253 26.55 8.65 -6.13
N CYS A 254 25.74 8.28 -7.11
CA CYS A 254 25.17 6.94 -7.22
C CYS A 254 26.25 5.86 -7.39
N LYS A 255 27.28 6.11 -8.19
CA LYS A 255 28.42 5.18 -8.37
C LYS A 255 29.29 5.06 -7.12
N ALA A 256 29.46 6.15 -6.38
CA ALA A 256 30.31 6.18 -5.18
C ALA A 256 29.61 5.69 -3.90
N ALA A 257 28.28 5.66 -3.87
CA ALA A 257 27.50 5.23 -2.71
C ALA A 257 27.65 3.72 -2.43
N GLU A 258 27.67 3.34 -1.16
CA GLU A 258 27.75 1.94 -0.74
C GLU A 258 26.46 1.17 -1.03
N TYR A 259 25.31 1.83 -0.84
CA TYR A 259 24.00 1.23 -1.07
C TYR A 259 22.95 2.30 -1.47
N PRO A 260 23.00 2.84 -2.70
CA PRO A 260 21.98 3.77 -3.17
C PRO A 260 20.61 3.10 -3.32
N VAL A 261 19.58 3.73 -2.74
CA VAL A 261 18.19 3.27 -2.82
C VAL A 261 17.31 4.27 -3.56
N PHE A 262 16.69 3.83 -4.65
CA PHE A 262 15.72 4.60 -5.42
C PHE A 262 14.32 4.37 -4.85
N VAL A 263 13.70 5.41 -4.31
CA VAL A 263 12.39 5.36 -3.66
C VAL A 263 11.36 6.06 -4.55
N TRP A 264 10.26 5.38 -4.85
CA TRP A 264 9.10 5.98 -5.52
C TRP A 264 7.81 5.47 -4.90
N ALA A 265 6.72 6.22 -5.04
CA ALA A 265 5.40 5.73 -4.70
C ALA A 265 4.58 5.56 -5.99
N PRO A 266 4.07 4.36 -6.28
CA PRO A 266 3.27 4.13 -7.47
C PRO A 266 2.09 5.10 -7.66
N PRO A 267 1.30 5.49 -6.64
CA PRO A 267 0.20 6.46 -6.84
C PRO A 267 0.68 7.86 -7.25
N SER A 268 1.90 8.29 -6.87
CA SER A 268 2.43 9.62 -7.22
C SER A 268 2.87 9.74 -8.68
N LEU A 269 3.08 8.60 -9.36
CA LEU A 269 3.41 8.53 -10.78
C LEU A 269 2.16 8.66 -11.68
N ALA A 270 1.31 9.64 -11.39
CA ALA A 270 -0.02 9.81 -12.00
C ALA A 270 -0.01 10.73 -13.24
N PHE A 271 0.84 10.40 -14.21
CA PHE A 271 0.95 11.08 -15.50
C PHE A 271 1.08 10.04 -16.64
N PRO A 272 0.84 10.43 -17.90
CA PRO A 272 0.95 9.51 -19.03
C PRO A 272 2.31 8.80 -19.09
N ASN A 273 2.30 7.50 -19.34
CA ASN A 273 3.50 6.66 -19.50
C ASN A 273 4.45 6.65 -18.29
N ALA A 274 3.96 6.92 -17.08
CA ALA A 274 4.81 6.96 -15.89
C ALA A 274 5.41 5.60 -15.50
N ASP A 275 4.91 4.48 -16.05
CA ASP A 275 5.56 3.18 -15.97
C ASP A 275 6.96 3.18 -16.60
N LEU A 276 7.25 4.08 -17.54
CA LEU A 276 8.59 4.28 -18.08
C LEU A 276 9.57 4.81 -17.03
N VAL A 277 9.13 5.63 -16.08
CA VAL A 277 9.99 6.07 -14.96
C VAL A 277 10.41 4.86 -14.12
N VAL A 278 9.45 4.02 -13.75
CA VAL A 278 9.72 2.79 -12.98
C VAL A 278 10.64 1.86 -13.77
N SER A 279 10.42 1.74 -15.09
CA SER A 279 11.25 0.94 -15.98
C SER A 279 12.69 1.45 -16.03
N THR A 280 12.89 2.75 -16.23
CA THR A 280 14.23 3.33 -16.31
C THR A 280 14.95 3.27 -14.97
N VAL A 281 14.27 3.52 -13.84
CA VAL A 281 14.84 3.32 -12.50
C VAL A 281 15.26 1.87 -12.31
N SER A 282 14.43 0.91 -12.71
CA SER A 282 14.72 -0.52 -12.59
C SER A 282 15.95 -0.94 -13.40
N ASP A 283 16.10 -0.39 -14.61
CA ASP A 283 17.26 -0.67 -15.46
C ASP A 283 18.53 0.03 -14.96
N LEU A 284 18.42 1.28 -14.51
CA LEU A 284 19.51 2.01 -13.86
C LEU A 284 20.04 1.28 -12.63
N VAL A 285 19.15 0.73 -11.80
CA VAL A 285 19.53 -0.09 -10.65
C VAL A 285 20.33 -1.33 -11.11
N LYS A 286 19.96 -1.98 -12.22
CA LYS A 286 20.72 -3.11 -12.76
C LYS A 286 22.11 -2.67 -13.23
N ASP A 287 22.20 -1.52 -13.90
CA ASP A 287 23.46 -0.94 -14.38
C ASP A 287 24.42 -0.66 -13.22
N LEU A 288 23.94 -0.04 -12.14
CA LEU A 288 24.75 0.20 -10.93
C LEU A 288 25.20 -1.09 -10.24
N ASN A 289 24.44 -2.18 -10.35
CA ASN A 289 24.77 -3.47 -9.74
C ASN A 289 25.86 -4.27 -10.48
N VAL A 290 26.35 -3.77 -11.62
CA VAL A 290 27.50 -4.39 -12.31
C VAL A 290 28.77 -4.27 -11.45
N GLU A 291 28.97 -3.11 -10.81
CA GLU A 291 30.16 -2.83 -9.99
C GLU A 291 29.83 -2.51 -8.51
N GLY A 292 28.60 -2.12 -8.21
CA GLY A 292 28.15 -1.74 -6.87
C GLY A 292 26.93 -2.53 -6.38
N ARG A 293 26.19 -1.94 -5.43
CA ARG A 293 24.94 -2.49 -4.90
C ARG A 293 23.87 -1.42 -4.80
N ALA A 294 22.93 -1.42 -5.73
CA ALA A 294 21.79 -0.51 -5.74
C ALA A 294 20.48 -1.27 -5.61
N ALA A 295 19.42 -0.61 -5.14
CA ALA A 295 18.10 -1.22 -5.10
C ALA A 295 16.98 -0.19 -5.27
N GLY A 296 15.83 -0.66 -5.77
CA GLY A 296 14.58 0.08 -5.73
C GLY A 296 13.81 -0.15 -4.42
N LEU A 297 12.96 0.79 -4.03
CA LEU A 297 12.02 0.66 -2.93
C LEU A 297 10.71 1.36 -3.30
N ALA A 298 9.73 0.57 -3.72
CA ALA A 298 8.42 1.07 -4.12
C ALA A 298 7.51 1.19 -2.90
N LEU A 299 7.09 2.39 -2.55
CA LEU A 299 6.21 2.67 -1.42
C LEU A 299 4.73 2.67 -1.86
N GLY A 300 4.10 1.49 -1.87
CA GLY A 300 2.66 1.28 -2.04
C GLY A 300 1.94 0.81 -0.76
N GLY A 301 0.89 -0.01 -0.90
CA GLY A 301 0.34 -0.81 0.21
C GLY A 301 -0.80 -0.21 1.02
N ASN A 302 -1.29 1.00 0.71
CA ASN A 302 -2.51 1.51 1.32
C ASN A 302 -3.69 0.58 1.06
N GLU A 303 -4.64 0.54 1.99
CA GLU A 303 -5.85 -0.30 1.90
C GLU A 303 -5.57 -1.80 1.71
N GLY A 304 -4.40 -2.30 2.12
CA GLY A 304 -4.07 -3.72 1.90
C GLY A 304 -3.79 -4.08 0.44
N ALA A 305 -3.55 -3.10 -0.44
CA ALA A 305 -3.29 -3.30 -1.87
C ALA A 305 -2.23 -4.36 -2.18
N ILE A 306 -1.16 -4.39 -1.38
CA ILE A 306 -0.06 -5.35 -1.52
C ILE A 306 -0.51 -6.76 -1.11
N SER A 307 -1.28 -6.89 -0.03
CA SER A 307 -1.91 -8.16 0.34
C SER A 307 -2.82 -8.67 -0.77
N ALA A 308 -3.64 -7.78 -1.35
CA ALA A 308 -4.56 -8.14 -2.42
C ALA A 308 -3.83 -8.73 -3.63
N ALA A 309 -2.76 -8.04 -4.07
CA ALA A 309 -1.96 -8.50 -5.20
C ALA A 309 -1.21 -9.82 -4.91
N ALA A 310 -0.65 -9.96 -3.71
CA ALA A 310 0.07 -11.17 -3.32
C ALA A 310 -0.86 -12.39 -3.25
N VAL A 311 -2.02 -12.24 -2.58
CA VAL A 311 -3.01 -13.33 -2.43
C VAL A 311 -3.50 -13.82 -3.79
N SER A 312 -3.90 -12.88 -4.62
CA SER A 312 -4.34 -13.16 -5.98
C SER A 312 -3.25 -13.86 -6.79
N SER A 313 -1.98 -13.44 -6.65
CA SER A 313 -0.85 -14.06 -7.34
C SER A 313 -0.66 -15.52 -6.96
N TRP A 314 -0.68 -15.87 -5.66
CA TRP A 314 -0.46 -17.26 -5.26
C TRP A 314 -1.70 -18.16 -5.46
N GLN A 315 -2.91 -17.60 -5.56
CA GLN A 315 -4.13 -18.39 -5.81
C GLN A 315 -4.45 -18.55 -7.30
N SER A 316 -4.21 -17.52 -8.11
CA SER A 316 -4.60 -17.51 -9.53
C SER A 316 -3.42 -17.55 -10.51
N GLY A 317 -2.20 -17.31 -10.03
CA GLY A 317 -1.02 -17.09 -10.86
C GLY A 317 -0.83 -15.64 -11.33
N PHE A 318 -1.76 -14.73 -11.03
CA PHE A 318 -1.76 -13.34 -11.52
C PHE A 318 -2.09 -12.34 -10.41
N PRO A 319 -1.57 -11.09 -10.46
CA PRO A 319 -1.67 -10.17 -9.33
C PRO A 319 -3.06 -9.57 -9.11
N LEU A 320 -3.72 -8.99 -10.09
CA LEU A 320 -5.06 -8.42 -9.99
C LEU A 320 -5.69 -8.45 -11.39
N ARG A 321 -6.88 -7.90 -11.60
CA ARG A 321 -7.54 -7.85 -12.92
C ARG A 321 -7.64 -9.26 -13.53
N VAL A 322 -8.19 -10.16 -12.73
CA VAL A 322 -8.36 -11.58 -13.08
C VAL A 322 -9.84 -11.87 -13.17
N SER A 323 -10.24 -12.52 -14.27
CA SER A 323 -11.59 -13.04 -14.46
C SER A 323 -11.62 -14.56 -14.31
N PHE A 324 -12.65 -15.05 -13.64
CA PHE A 324 -12.94 -16.48 -13.48
C PHE A 324 -14.09 -16.96 -14.36
N ALA A 325 -14.68 -16.08 -15.19
CA ALA A 325 -15.87 -16.36 -16.01
C ALA A 325 -15.70 -17.55 -16.97
N SER A 326 -14.46 -17.92 -17.32
CA SER A 326 -14.16 -19.05 -18.19
C SER A 326 -13.98 -20.39 -17.48
N GLY A 327 -14.17 -20.44 -16.15
CA GLY A 327 -13.87 -21.61 -15.30
C GLY A 327 -12.37 -21.79 -15.02
N LYS A 328 -11.56 -20.81 -15.39
CA LYS A 328 -10.12 -20.71 -15.08
C LYS A 328 -9.71 -19.23 -15.00
N PRO A 329 -8.62 -18.91 -14.28
CA PRO A 329 -8.08 -17.56 -14.24
C PRO A 329 -7.72 -17.06 -15.65
N HIS A 330 -8.30 -15.93 -16.05
CA HIS A 330 -7.91 -15.18 -17.24
C HIS A 330 -7.49 -13.77 -16.82
N TYR A 331 -6.24 -13.43 -17.08
CA TYR A 331 -5.62 -12.18 -16.66
C TYR A 331 -5.42 -11.25 -17.85
N ASP A 332 -5.86 -10.00 -17.68
CA ASP A 332 -5.63 -8.95 -18.65
C ASP A 332 -5.69 -7.59 -17.94
N VAL A 333 -4.61 -6.84 -18.06
CA VAL A 333 -4.42 -5.57 -17.36
C VAL A 333 -5.40 -4.48 -17.78
N THR A 334 -5.97 -4.55 -18.98
CA THR A 334 -6.88 -3.52 -19.50
C THR A 334 -8.33 -4.00 -19.45
N ARG A 335 -8.57 -5.23 -19.90
CA ARG A 335 -9.92 -5.80 -20.00
C ARG A 335 -10.58 -5.93 -18.64
N TYR A 336 -9.84 -6.30 -17.59
CA TYR A 336 -10.42 -6.57 -16.28
C TYR A 336 -10.18 -5.45 -15.25
N ALA A 337 -9.90 -4.23 -15.72
CA ALA A 337 -9.87 -3.05 -14.87
C ALA A 337 -11.30 -2.64 -14.50
N ILE A 338 -11.73 -2.92 -13.26
CA ILE A 338 -13.12 -2.67 -12.81
C ILE A 338 -13.57 -1.21 -13.02
N PRO A 339 -12.76 -0.17 -12.77
CA PRO A 339 -13.17 1.21 -13.03
C PRO A 339 -13.56 1.45 -14.50
N ARG A 340 -12.82 0.87 -15.45
CA ARG A 340 -13.14 0.93 -16.88
C ARG A 340 -14.40 0.12 -17.19
N MET A 341 -14.48 -1.11 -16.68
CA MET A 341 -15.64 -1.97 -16.88
C MET A 341 -16.95 -1.27 -16.47
N ILE A 342 -16.96 -0.62 -15.30
CA ILE A 342 -18.12 0.15 -14.82
C ILE A 342 -18.44 1.32 -15.76
N GLN A 343 -17.43 2.07 -16.23
CA GLN A 343 -17.62 3.18 -17.16
C GLN A 343 -18.22 2.72 -18.50
N ASP A 344 -17.79 1.56 -19.00
CA ASP A 344 -18.24 0.98 -20.26
C ASP A 344 -19.54 0.17 -20.12
N GLY A 345 -20.09 0.06 -18.90
CA GLY A 345 -21.32 -0.70 -18.63
C GLY A 345 -21.15 -2.22 -18.67
N GLU A 346 -19.92 -2.69 -18.46
CA GLU A 346 -19.59 -4.11 -18.31
C GLU A 346 -19.81 -4.57 -16.86
N GLY A 347 -20.24 -5.82 -16.69
CA GLY A 347 -20.64 -6.36 -15.40
C GLY A 347 -22.08 -6.01 -15.03
N ASP A 348 -22.68 -6.83 -14.17
CA ASP A 348 -24.09 -6.66 -13.76
C ASP A 348 -24.29 -6.60 -12.24
N LEU A 349 -23.21 -6.73 -11.46
CA LEU A 349 -23.20 -6.57 -10.01
C LEU A 349 -21.83 -6.06 -9.55
N LEU A 350 -21.80 -5.10 -8.63
CA LEU A 350 -20.57 -4.66 -7.95
C LEU A 350 -20.58 -5.07 -6.48
N LEU A 351 -19.71 -5.98 -6.06
CA LEU A 351 -19.41 -6.22 -4.66
C LEU A 351 -18.14 -5.44 -4.28
N TRP A 352 -18.26 -4.52 -3.33
CA TRP A 352 -17.18 -3.63 -2.90
C TRP A 352 -16.76 -3.87 -1.45
N ILE A 353 -15.46 -4.07 -1.22
CA ILE A 353 -14.90 -4.34 0.12
C ILE A 353 -13.98 -3.21 0.57
N ALA A 354 -14.24 -2.65 1.75
CA ALA A 354 -13.46 -1.55 2.33
C ALA A 354 -13.48 -1.57 3.87
N SER A 355 -12.46 -2.19 4.46
CA SER A 355 -12.36 -2.51 5.88
C SER A 355 -11.49 -1.53 6.67
N PHE A 356 -10.61 -0.74 6.02
CA PHE A 356 -9.66 0.12 6.73
C PHE A 356 -10.13 1.57 6.86
N SER A 357 -10.31 2.28 5.74
CA SER A 357 -10.74 3.68 5.73
C SER A 357 -12.18 3.86 5.25
N PRO A 358 -12.90 4.88 5.74
CA PRO A 358 -14.20 5.25 5.20
C PRO A 358 -14.11 5.95 3.84
N ASP A 359 -12.90 6.29 3.39
CA ASP A 359 -12.66 7.04 2.15
C ASP A 359 -12.57 6.15 0.92
N LEU A 360 -12.40 4.82 1.09
CA LEU A 360 -12.41 3.85 -0.01
C LEU A 360 -13.84 3.48 -0.42
N GLY A 361 -14.66 4.46 -0.75
CA GLY A 361 -16.02 4.26 -1.24
C GLY A 361 -16.07 3.63 -2.64
N PRO A 362 -17.16 2.91 -3.00
CA PRO A 362 -17.34 2.42 -4.37
C PRO A 362 -17.47 3.59 -5.36
N PRO A 363 -17.00 3.42 -6.61
CA PRO A 363 -17.23 4.40 -7.66
C PRO A 363 -18.74 4.54 -7.94
N ALA A 364 -19.14 5.69 -8.45
CA ALA A 364 -20.51 5.88 -8.92
C ALA A 364 -20.81 4.86 -10.04
N THR A 365 -21.93 4.15 -9.90
CA THR A 365 -22.31 3.08 -10.83
C THR A 365 -23.82 2.97 -10.98
N LYS A 366 -24.26 2.45 -12.13
CA LYS A 366 -25.66 2.10 -12.40
C LYS A 366 -25.98 0.64 -12.11
N VAL A 367 -24.96 -0.22 -11.99
CA VAL A 367 -25.16 -1.63 -11.61
C VAL A 367 -25.55 -1.72 -10.14
N PRO A 368 -26.39 -2.69 -9.74
CA PRO A 368 -26.65 -2.94 -8.33
C PRO A 368 -25.33 -3.20 -7.58
N SER A 369 -25.25 -2.74 -6.33
CA SER A 369 -24.05 -2.89 -5.52
C SER A 369 -24.30 -3.50 -4.15
N ILE A 370 -23.34 -4.31 -3.71
CA ILE A 370 -23.20 -4.85 -2.36
C ILE A 370 -21.95 -4.19 -1.77
N VAL A 371 -22.06 -3.55 -0.61
CA VAL A 371 -20.92 -2.90 0.05
C VAL A 371 -20.67 -3.57 1.40
N LEU A 372 -19.49 -4.16 1.54
CA LEU A 372 -18.92 -4.59 2.82
C LEU A 372 -17.95 -3.48 3.27
N GLY A 373 -18.40 -2.58 4.14
CA GLY A 373 -17.66 -1.36 4.46
C GLY A 373 -17.51 -1.12 5.96
N THR A 374 -16.46 -0.41 6.36
CA THR A 374 -16.38 0.16 7.72
C THR A 374 -17.59 1.08 7.98
N PRO A 375 -18.06 1.20 9.23
CA PRO A 375 -19.00 2.25 9.59
C PRO A 375 -18.52 3.64 9.14
N GLY A 376 -19.46 4.44 8.63
CA GLY A 376 -19.18 5.77 8.09
C GLY A 376 -18.54 5.79 6.70
N ILE A 377 -18.47 4.65 5.99
CA ILE A 377 -17.97 4.61 4.62
C ILE A 377 -18.70 5.60 3.72
N LYS A 378 -17.95 6.35 2.92
CA LYS A 378 -18.49 7.31 1.96
C LYS A 378 -19.10 6.55 0.78
N LEU A 379 -20.38 6.77 0.54
CA LEU A 379 -21.13 6.12 -0.53
C LEU A 379 -21.51 7.15 -1.59
N ALA A 380 -21.16 6.89 -2.85
CA ALA A 380 -21.60 7.73 -3.98
C ALA A 380 -23.11 7.57 -4.27
N ALA A 381 -23.66 6.40 -3.96
CA ALA A 381 -25.07 6.08 -4.05
C ALA A 381 -25.42 5.00 -3.02
N GLN A 382 -26.71 4.90 -2.68
CA GLN A 382 -27.21 3.88 -1.77
C GLN A 382 -27.09 2.48 -2.40
N PRO A 383 -26.35 1.54 -1.78
CA PRO A 383 -26.22 0.19 -2.31
C PRO A 383 -27.48 -0.63 -2.09
N LYS A 384 -27.61 -1.73 -2.84
CA LYS A 384 -28.67 -2.71 -2.63
C LYS A 384 -28.52 -3.44 -1.31
N VAL A 385 -27.28 -3.76 -0.94
CA VAL A 385 -26.95 -4.33 0.36
C VAL A 385 -25.75 -3.60 0.93
N PHE A 386 -25.85 -3.18 2.19
CA PHE A 386 -24.72 -2.68 2.97
C PHE A 386 -24.56 -3.57 4.20
N ILE A 387 -23.33 -4.04 4.45
CA ILE A 387 -22.99 -4.80 5.65
C ILE A 387 -21.81 -4.10 6.32
N PRO A 388 -21.98 -3.53 7.52
CA PRO A 388 -20.86 -2.97 8.26
C PRO A 388 -19.92 -4.10 8.70
N ILE A 389 -18.63 -3.93 8.46
CA ILE A 389 -17.57 -4.90 8.80
C ILE A 389 -16.50 -4.26 9.69
N GLY A 390 -15.82 -5.10 10.46
CA GLY A 390 -14.71 -4.70 11.33
C GLY A 390 -13.43 -4.38 10.54
N THR A 391 -12.58 -3.53 11.11
CA THR A 391 -11.24 -3.23 10.62
C THR A 391 -10.22 -4.25 11.19
N PRO A 392 -9.53 -5.03 10.34
CA PRO A 392 -8.46 -5.91 10.80
C PRO A 392 -7.34 -5.11 11.46
N GLY A 393 -6.86 -5.60 12.60
CA GLY A 393 -5.88 -4.89 13.44
C GLY A 393 -6.47 -3.97 14.50
N ILE A 394 -7.81 -3.93 14.58
CA ILE A 394 -8.52 -3.12 15.59
C ILE A 394 -9.74 -3.86 16.12
N ASP A 395 -10.63 -4.30 15.24
CA ASP A 395 -11.89 -4.96 15.61
C ASP A 395 -11.77 -6.49 15.56
N HIS A 396 -10.73 -7.01 14.91
CA HIS A 396 -10.39 -8.43 14.89
C HIS A 396 -8.92 -8.62 14.52
N ALA A 397 -8.38 -9.78 14.87
CA ALA A 397 -7.06 -10.21 14.42
C ALA A 397 -7.05 -10.46 12.90
N GLY A 398 -5.87 -10.34 12.29
CA GLY A 398 -5.73 -10.51 10.85
C GLY A 398 -4.28 -10.54 10.43
N ARG A 399 -4.04 -10.45 9.12
CA ARG A 399 -2.69 -10.44 8.57
C ARG A 399 -2.57 -9.53 7.36
N ILE A 400 -1.51 -8.73 7.29
CA ILE A 400 -1.23 -7.85 6.15
C ILE A 400 0.19 -8.07 5.65
N ILE A 401 0.40 -7.93 4.35
CA ILE A 401 1.73 -7.98 3.74
C ILE A 401 2.24 -6.54 3.65
N ARG A 402 3.42 -6.32 4.23
CA ARG A 402 4.07 -5.01 4.25
C ARG A 402 4.54 -4.62 2.86
N VAL A 403 4.71 -3.33 2.62
CA VAL A 403 5.01 -2.74 1.31
C VAL A 403 6.22 -3.34 0.59
N ASP A 404 7.20 -3.87 1.33
CA ASP A 404 8.38 -4.53 0.79
C ASP A 404 8.12 -5.99 0.33
N ASN A 405 6.88 -6.49 0.36
CA ASN A 405 6.45 -7.82 -0.08
C ASN A 405 7.10 -9.03 0.63
N VAL A 406 8.01 -8.81 1.56
CA VAL A 406 8.76 -9.89 2.23
C VAL A 406 8.14 -10.27 3.57
N VAL A 407 7.56 -9.31 4.28
CA VAL A 407 7.08 -9.54 5.65
C VAL A 407 5.57 -9.54 5.71
N SER A 408 5.04 -10.62 6.29
CA SER A 408 3.63 -10.76 6.61
C SER A 408 3.42 -10.51 8.10
N ILE A 409 2.80 -9.37 8.43
CA ILE A 409 2.67 -8.84 9.78
C ILE A 409 1.34 -9.31 10.40
N PRO A 410 1.36 -9.95 11.58
CA PRO A 410 0.15 -10.25 12.32
C PRO A 410 -0.46 -8.97 12.89
N LEU A 411 -1.78 -8.84 12.76
CA LEU A 411 -2.57 -7.74 13.30
C LEU A 411 -3.33 -8.22 14.54
N LYS A 412 -3.43 -7.38 15.57
CA LYS A 412 -4.09 -7.71 16.84
C LYS A 412 -5.58 -7.38 16.80
N ASP A 413 -6.38 -8.10 17.57
CA ASP A 413 -7.70 -7.62 17.97
C ASP A 413 -7.54 -6.69 19.18
N LEU A 414 -8.01 -5.46 19.08
CA LEU A 414 -7.96 -4.46 20.15
C LEU A 414 -9.32 -4.29 20.85
N GLY A 415 -10.34 -5.04 20.42
CA GLY A 415 -11.67 -5.06 21.03
C GLY A 415 -12.45 -3.76 20.86
N ARG A 416 -12.29 -3.07 19.73
CA ARG A 416 -13.02 -1.81 19.48
C ARG A 416 -14.50 -2.04 19.17
N SER A 417 -14.83 -3.06 18.40
CA SER A 417 -16.21 -3.44 18.06
C SER A 417 -16.36 -4.94 17.84
N GLU A 418 -17.59 -5.43 17.85
CA GLU A 418 -17.95 -6.83 17.53
C GLU A 418 -18.41 -6.99 16.07
N LEU A 419 -18.05 -6.05 15.20
CA LEU A 419 -18.44 -6.12 13.79
C LEU A 419 -17.83 -7.34 13.09
N PRO A 420 -18.58 -7.99 12.19
CA PRO A 420 -18.11 -9.21 11.55
C PRO A 420 -16.90 -8.95 10.64
N ARG A 421 -16.09 -9.98 10.43
CA ARG A 421 -14.96 -9.93 9.49
C ARG A 421 -15.50 -10.00 8.07
N ALA A 422 -14.88 -9.27 7.13
CA ALA A 422 -15.20 -9.39 5.71
C ALA A 422 -15.10 -10.85 5.22
N ALA A 423 -14.07 -11.57 5.68
CA ALA A 423 -13.84 -12.97 5.34
C ALA A 423 -15.02 -13.88 5.69
N ASP A 424 -15.62 -13.70 6.87
CA ASP A 424 -16.73 -14.55 7.35
C ASP A 424 -18.00 -14.30 6.52
N ILE A 425 -18.28 -13.04 6.18
CA ILE A 425 -19.42 -12.67 5.33
C ILE A 425 -19.26 -13.23 3.92
N LEU A 426 -18.07 -13.06 3.32
CA LEU A 426 -17.77 -13.56 1.99
C LEU A 426 -17.82 -15.10 1.93
N ALA A 427 -17.30 -15.78 2.95
CA ALA A 427 -17.38 -17.23 3.06
C ALA A 427 -18.83 -17.73 3.24
N ALA A 428 -19.67 -17.00 3.99
CA ALA A 428 -21.08 -17.35 4.12
C ALA A 428 -21.84 -17.22 2.80
N ILE A 429 -21.56 -16.16 2.02
CA ILE A 429 -22.12 -16.00 0.66
C ILE A 429 -21.62 -17.13 -0.25
N GLU A 430 -20.31 -17.39 -0.25
CA GLU A 430 -19.69 -18.44 -1.06
C GLU A 430 -20.27 -19.82 -0.77
N LEU A 431 -20.40 -20.21 0.51
CA LEU A 431 -20.99 -21.48 0.92
C LEU A 431 -22.45 -21.62 0.48
N ALA A 432 -23.19 -20.50 0.43
CA ALA A 432 -24.60 -20.48 0.09
C ALA A 432 -24.86 -20.50 -1.43
N LEU A 433 -23.90 -20.15 -2.29
CA LEU A 433 -24.00 -20.27 -3.76
C LEU A 433 -24.10 -21.73 -4.21
#